data_AF-A0A2V7CPX0-F1
#
_entry.id   AF-A0A2V7CPX0-F1
#
_cell.length_a   1.000
_cell.length_b   1.000
_cell.length_c   1.000
_cell.angle_alpha   90.00
_cell.angle_beta   90.00
_cell.angle_gamma   90.00
#
_symmetry.space_group_name_H-M   'P 1'
#
loop_
_entity.id
_entity.type
_entity.pdbx_description
1 polymer ?
#
loop_
_entity_poly.entity_id
_entity_poly.type
_entity_poly.pdbx_seq_one_letter_code
_entity_poly.pdbx_strand_id
1 'polypeptide(L)'
;MKRVIDRNTGFAHMTRGMNMYTLVALRSCVTERDIPVLTRMLADRDYVTQLSAANVLADPGAEGQQGLRQGLAAAADVRTRSVIEDALREAGSPTRRPIQDYPLSEQERKRLRGCRPVPAP
;
A
#
# COMPACT_ATOMS: atom_id res chain seq x y z
N MET A 1 -8.34 4.30 -5.05
CA MET A 1 -7.08 4.27 -4.26
C MET A 1 -6.22 5.53 -4.44
N LYS A 2 -5.74 5.86 -5.64
CA LYS A 2 -4.87 7.03 -5.89
C LYS A 2 -5.33 8.36 -5.26
N ARG A 3 -6.61 8.73 -5.42
CA ARG A 3 -7.22 9.93 -4.80
C ARG A 3 -7.12 9.96 -3.26
N VAL A 4 -7.07 8.80 -2.60
CA VAL A 4 -6.89 8.70 -1.14
C VAL A 4 -5.44 9.00 -0.78
N ILE A 5 -4.48 8.46 -1.53
CA ILE A 5 -3.05 8.75 -1.36
C ILE A 5 -2.79 10.25 -1.59
N ASP A 6 -3.29 10.81 -2.69
CA ASP A 6 -3.07 12.23 -3.03
C ASP A 6 -3.58 13.17 -1.92
N ARG A 7 -4.76 12.87 -1.35
CA ARG A 7 -5.39 13.69 -0.29
C ARG A 7 -4.72 13.59 1.07
N ASN A 8 -3.87 12.60 1.26
CA ASN A 8 -3.21 12.31 2.54
C ASN A 8 -1.67 12.34 2.40
N THR A 9 -1.18 12.75 1.24
CA THR A 9 0.22 13.07 1.02
C THR A 9 0.44 14.52 1.42
N GLY A 10 1.39 14.73 2.33
CA GLY A 10 1.74 16.06 2.84
C GLY A 10 3.23 16.32 2.72
N PHE A 11 3.64 17.52 3.13
CA PHE A 11 5.04 17.89 3.27
C PHE A 11 5.40 17.92 4.75
N ALA A 12 6.42 17.17 5.15
CA ALA A 12 7.07 17.31 6.45
C ALA A 12 8.57 17.50 6.21
N HIS A 13 9.18 18.53 6.81
CA HIS A 13 10.61 18.84 6.64
C HIS A 13 11.07 18.85 5.18
N MET A 14 10.34 19.55 4.30
CA MET A 14 10.60 19.63 2.84
C MET A 14 10.57 18.28 2.09
N THR A 15 10.16 17.20 2.76
CA THR A 15 10.04 15.87 2.17
C THR A 15 8.56 15.55 1.97
N ARG A 16 8.20 15.20 0.73
CA ARG A 16 6.84 14.76 0.39
C ARG A 16 6.69 13.30 0.81
N GLY A 17 5.72 13.02 1.67
CA GLY A 17 5.51 11.69 2.23
C GLY A 17 4.05 11.42 2.55
N MET A 18 3.69 10.14 2.59
CA MET A 18 2.38 9.74 3.07
C MET A 18 2.39 9.72 4.60
N ASN A 19 1.36 10.29 5.22
CA ASN A 19 1.20 10.17 6.66
C ASN A 19 1.14 8.69 7.06
N MET A 20 1.93 8.28 8.06
CA MET A 20 1.98 6.91 8.56
C MET A 20 0.59 6.39 8.96
N TYR A 21 -0.26 7.22 9.57
CA TYR A 21 -1.63 6.85 9.91
C TYR A 21 -2.47 6.53 8.67
N THR A 22 -2.23 7.21 7.54
CA THR A 22 -2.88 6.90 6.26
C THR A 22 -2.35 5.60 5.67
N LEU A 23 -1.06 5.30 5.79
CA LEU A 23 -0.54 4.01 5.34
C LEU A 23 -1.17 2.86 6.13
N VAL A 24 -1.25 2.99 7.45
CA VAL A 24 -1.92 2.02 8.34
C VAL A 24 -3.40 1.87 7.98
N ALA A 25 -4.07 3.00 7.76
CA ALA A 25 -5.45 3.07 7.31
C ALA A 25 -5.70 2.28 6.01
N LEU A 26 -4.87 2.50 5.00
CA LEU A 26 -4.96 1.82 3.72
C LEU A 26 -4.74 0.32 3.87
N ARG A 27 -3.66 -0.08 4.57
CA ARG A 27 -3.35 -1.48 4.87
C ARG A 27 -4.50 -2.20 5.58
N SER A 28 -5.27 -1.49 6.42
CA SER A 28 -6.42 -2.08 7.12
C SER A 28 -7.66 -2.29 6.26
N CYS A 29 -7.81 -1.53 5.19
CA CYS A 29 -9.00 -1.52 4.33
C CYS A 29 -8.81 -2.34 3.05
N VAL A 30 -7.59 -2.76 2.76
CA VAL A 30 -7.23 -3.45 1.53
C VAL A 30 -7.62 -4.92 1.60
N THR A 31 -8.24 -5.38 0.53
CA THR A 31 -8.61 -6.78 0.31
C THR A 31 -7.94 -7.29 -0.95
N GLU A 32 -8.04 -8.60 -1.20
CA GLU A 32 -7.55 -9.25 -2.42
C GLU A 32 -8.07 -8.56 -3.70
N ARG A 33 -9.30 -8.02 -3.65
CA ARG A 33 -9.94 -7.27 -4.75
C ARG A 33 -9.19 -5.99 -5.15
N ASP A 34 -8.40 -5.42 -4.24
CA ASP A 34 -7.63 -4.21 -4.48
C ASP A 34 -6.26 -4.49 -5.10
N ILE A 35 -5.78 -5.74 -5.08
CA ILE A 35 -4.46 -6.15 -5.58
C ILE A 35 -4.23 -5.70 -7.02
N PRO A 36 -5.14 -5.91 -8.00
CA PRO A 36 -4.89 -5.49 -9.38
C PRO A 36 -4.67 -3.98 -9.52
N VAL A 37 -5.38 -3.17 -8.73
CA VAL A 37 -5.22 -1.70 -8.75
C VAL A 37 -3.89 -1.31 -8.13
N LEU A 38 -3.53 -1.92 -6.99
CA LEU A 38 -2.25 -1.65 -6.31
C LEU A 38 -1.06 -2.07 -7.16
N THR A 39 -1.10 -3.23 -7.82
CA THR A 39 -0.05 -3.70 -8.73
C THR A 39 0.17 -2.71 -9.87
N ARG A 40 -0.91 -2.12 -10.41
CA ARG A 40 -0.82 -1.10 -11.47
C ARG A 40 -0.18 0.20 -10.97
N MET A 41 -0.39 0.55 -9.70
CA MET A 41 0.17 1.74 -9.06
C MET A 41 1.67 1.60 -8.74
N LEU A 42 2.26 0.40 -8.83
CA LEU A 42 3.70 0.21 -8.72
C LEU A 42 4.47 0.90 -9.87
N ALA A 43 3.82 1.15 -11.00
CA ALA A 43 4.39 1.88 -12.14
C ALA A 43 3.98 3.37 -12.18
N ASP A 44 3.42 3.92 -11.08
CA ASP A 44 3.03 5.33 -11.03
C ASP A 44 4.25 6.24 -11.09
N ARG A 45 4.11 7.39 -11.78
CA ARG A 45 5.18 8.40 -11.87
C ARG A 45 5.41 9.11 -10.54
N ASP A 46 4.37 9.20 -9.71
CA ASP A 46 4.49 9.75 -8.36
C ASP A 46 5.09 8.70 -7.41
N TYR A 47 6.26 9.03 -6.87
CA TYR A 47 7.01 8.12 -5.99
C TYR A 47 6.26 7.75 -4.73
N VAL A 48 5.52 8.70 -4.13
CA VAL A 48 4.77 8.43 -2.90
C VAL A 48 3.67 7.42 -3.20
N THR A 49 3.01 7.53 -4.35
CA THR A 49 2.01 6.57 -4.82
C THR A 49 2.61 5.17 -5.00
N GLN A 50 3.76 5.08 -5.67
CA GLN A 50 4.49 3.83 -5.86
C GLN A 50 4.88 3.19 -4.53
N LEU A 51 5.54 3.94 -3.65
CA LEU A 51 5.99 3.47 -2.34
C LEU A 51 4.81 3.02 -1.47
N SER A 52 3.71 3.76 -1.50
CA SER A 52 2.48 3.43 -0.78
C SER A 52 1.87 2.14 -1.27
N ALA A 53 1.77 1.96 -2.60
CA ALA A 53 1.23 0.74 -3.20
C ALA A 53 2.09 -0.49 -2.85
N ALA A 54 3.41 -0.36 -2.92
CA ALA A 54 4.34 -1.44 -2.54
C ALA A 54 4.20 -1.84 -1.07
N ASN A 55 4.17 -0.86 -0.16
CA ASN A 55 3.99 -1.11 1.27
C ASN A 55 2.65 -1.77 1.61
N VAL A 56 1.59 -1.38 0.90
CA VAL A 56 0.26 -1.96 1.09
C VAL A 56 0.18 -3.38 0.55
N LEU A 57 0.79 -3.67 -0.61
CA LEU A 57 0.82 -5.02 -1.20
C LEU A 57 1.61 -6.05 -0.38
N ALA A 58 2.46 -5.62 0.54
CA ALA A 58 3.19 -6.53 1.41
C ALA A 58 2.32 -7.19 2.49
N ASP A 59 1.07 -6.72 2.68
CA ASP A 59 0.19 -7.15 3.77
C ASP A 59 -0.87 -8.22 3.41
N PRO A 60 -1.40 -8.31 2.17
CA PRO A 60 -2.33 -9.36 1.74
C PRO A 60 -1.74 -10.78 1.62
N GLY A 61 -0.71 -11.12 2.39
CA GLY A 61 -0.09 -12.44 2.36
C GLY A 61 0.47 -12.83 0.98
N ALA A 62 0.28 -14.10 0.60
CA ALA A 62 0.87 -14.67 -0.62
C ALA A 62 0.42 -13.97 -1.91
N GLU A 63 -0.85 -13.55 -1.97
CA GLU A 63 -1.40 -12.88 -3.15
C GLU A 63 -0.81 -11.47 -3.34
N GLY A 64 -0.64 -10.74 -2.23
CA GLY A 64 0.04 -9.45 -2.23
C GLY A 64 1.49 -9.57 -2.70
N GLN A 65 2.22 -10.57 -2.20
CA GLN A 65 3.58 -10.88 -2.65
C GLN A 65 3.62 -11.28 -4.13
N GLN A 66 2.63 -12.01 -4.64
CA GLN A 66 2.53 -12.32 -6.06
C GLN A 66 2.33 -11.04 -6.89
N GLY A 67 1.48 -10.11 -6.43
CA GLY A 67 1.34 -8.79 -7.04
C GLY A 67 2.65 -8.00 -7.08
N LEU A 68 3.44 -8.03 -6.00
CA LEU A 68 4.79 -7.44 -5.98
C LEU A 68 5.73 -8.12 -6.98
N ARG A 69 5.76 -9.46 -7.06
CA ARG A 69 6.60 -10.18 -8.03
C ARG A 69 6.22 -9.88 -9.48
N GLN A 70 4.92 -9.76 -9.77
CA GLN A 70 4.43 -9.32 -11.08
C GLN A 70 4.88 -7.89 -11.41
N GLY A 71 4.75 -6.97 -10.46
CA GLY A 71 5.25 -5.61 -10.59
C GLY A 71 6.76 -5.55 -10.83
N LEU A 72 7.53 -6.38 -10.12
CA LEU A 72 8.99 -6.46 -10.28
C LEU A 72 9.38 -6.94 -11.68
N ALA A 73 8.67 -7.94 -12.21
CA ALA A 73 8.90 -8.44 -13.56
C ALA A 73 8.60 -7.38 -14.65
N ALA A 74 7.64 -6.49 -14.38
CA ALA A 74 7.25 -5.40 -15.28
C ALA A 74 8.05 -4.10 -15.08
N ALA A 75 8.89 -4.01 -14.05
CA ALA A 75 9.59 -2.79 -13.69
C ALA A 75 10.73 -2.49 -14.67
N ALA A 76 10.61 -1.35 -15.36
CA ALA A 76 11.58 -0.92 -16.39
C ALA A 76 12.79 -0.17 -15.80
N ASP A 77 12.64 0.49 -14.66
CA ASP A 77 13.67 1.33 -14.05
C ASP A 77 14.15 0.80 -12.69
N VAL A 78 15.41 1.10 -12.36
CA VAL A 78 16.09 0.63 -11.15
C VAL A 78 15.39 1.09 -9.87
N ARG A 79 14.81 2.29 -9.86
CA ARG A 79 14.15 2.84 -8.68
C ARG A 79 12.88 2.04 -8.36
N THR A 80 12.03 1.80 -9.35
CA THR A 80 10.83 0.98 -9.21
C THR A 80 11.17 -0.42 -8.72
N ARG A 81 12.22 -1.04 -9.29
CA ARG A 81 12.71 -2.35 -8.86
C ARG A 81 13.12 -2.33 -7.39
N SER A 82 13.94 -1.36 -6.98
CA SER A 82 14.41 -1.22 -5.59
C SER A 82 13.25 -1.11 -4.60
N VAL A 83 12.23 -0.29 -4.89
CA VAL A 83 11.06 -0.15 -4.03
C VAL A 83 10.31 -1.47 -3.86
N ILE A 84 10.14 -2.22 -4.95
CA ILE A 84 9.42 -3.49 -4.92
C ILE A 84 10.24 -4.58 -4.21
N GLU A 85 11.55 -4.63 -4.44
CA GLU A 85 12.48 -5.54 -3.77
C GLU A 85 12.52 -5.28 -2.26
N ASP A 86 12.53 -4.02 -1.84
CA ASP A 86 12.46 -3.64 -0.43
C ASP A 86 11.14 -4.10 0.21
N ALA A 87 10.00 -3.88 -0.48
CA ALA A 87 8.69 -4.33 0.00
C ALA A 87 8.60 -5.86 0.11
N LEU A 88 9.17 -6.61 -0.85
CA LEU A 88 9.26 -8.08 -0.79
C LEU A 88 10.14 -8.56 0.37
N ARG A 89 11.28 -7.92 0.59
CA ARG A 89 12.18 -8.22 1.72
C ARG A 89 11.45 -8.00 3.05
N GLU A 90 10.76 -6.88 3.17
CA GLU A 90 10.01 -6.55 4.37
C GLU A 90 8.83 -7.52 4.57
N ALA A 91 8.09 -7.88 3.51
CA ALA A 91 7.00 -8.86 3.55
C ALA A 91 7.46 -10.25 4.05
N GLY A 92 8.69 -10.64 3.76
CA GLY A 92 9.31 -11.88 4.25
C GLY A 92 9.98 -11.75 5.62
N SER A 93 9.99 -10.57 6.24
CA SER A 93 10.64 -10.37 7.53
C SER A 93 9.88 -11.09 8.66
N PRO A 94 10.57 -11.88 9.51
CA PRO A 94 9.94 -12.56 10.64
C PRO A 94 9.43 -11.60 11.72
N THR A 95 9.85 -10.33 11.69
CA THR A 95 9.40 -9.29 12.61
C THR A 95 8.23 -8.47 12.06
N ARG A 96 7.86 -8.68 10.79
CA ARG A 96 6.72 -7.97 10.21
C ARG A 96 5.44 -8.48 10.84
N ARG A 97 4.62 -7.53 11.30
CA ARG A 97 3.24 -7.78 11.71
C ARG A 97 2.32 -7.27 10.60
N PRO A 98 1.72 -8.15 9.78
CA PRO A 98 0.67 -7.78 8.85
C PRO A 98 -0.42 -6.99 9.59
N ILE A 99 -0.95 -5.93 8.99
CA ILE A 99 -2.09 -5.23 9.59
C ILE A 99 -3.34 -6.13 9.65
N GLN A 100 -3.36 -7.22 8.90
CA GLN A 100 -4.37 -8.26 9.01
C GLN A 100 -4.40 -8.93 10.40
N ASP A 101 -3.27 -8.96 11.12
CA ASP A 101 -3.19 -9.46 12.51
C ASP A 101 -3.71 -8.44 13.54
N TYR A 102 -3.96 -7.19 13.11
CA TYR A 102 -4.49 -6.10 13.92
C TYR A 102 -5.60 -5.35 13.17
N PRO A 103 -6.75 -6.01 12.90
CA PRO A 103 -7.81 -5.40 12.11
C PRO A 103 -8.37 -4.18 12.83
N LEU A 104 -8.40 -3.03 12.15
CA LEU A 104 -9.07 -1.84 12.66
C LEU A 104 -10.57 -2.10 12.85
N SER A 105 -11.11 -1.61 13.97
CA SER A 105 -12.55 -1.58 14.24
C SER A 105 -13.29 -0.72 13.20
N GLU A 106 -14.60 -0.92 13.08
CA GLU A 106 -15.43 -0.14 12.17
C GLU A 106 -15.38 1.37 12.47
N GLN A 107 -15.25 1.74 13.75
CA GLN A 107 -15.13 3.13 14.19
C GLN A 107 -13.80 3.75 13.76
N GLU A 108 -12.69 3.00 13.87
CA GLU A 108 -11.38 3.45 13.40
C GLU A 108 -11.36 3.59 11.88
N ARG A 109 -12.00 2.67 11.15
CA ARG A 109 -12.16 2.76 9.69
C ARG A 109 -12.90 4.03 9.26
N LYS A 110 -13.97 4.40 9.97
CA LYS A 110 -14.77 5.63 9.67
C LYS A 110 -13.98 6.93 9.83
N ARG A 111 -12.89 6.94 10.61
CA ARG A 111 -12.01 8.11 10.79
C ARG A 111 -11.04 8.31 9.63
N LEU A 112 -10.93 7.35 8.71
CA LEU A 112 -10.04 7.40 7.57
C LEU A 112 -10.67 8.19 6.42
N ARG A 113 -10.09 9.37 6.10
CA ARG A 113 -10.60 10.22 5.03
C ARG A 113 -10.47 9.54 3.66
N GLY A 114 -11.59 9.16 3.07
CA GLY A 114 -11.66 8.62 1.70
C GLY A 114 -11.70 7.10 1.58
N CYS A 115 -11.55 6.36 2.70
CA CYS A 115 -11.89 4.94 2.79
C CYS A 115 -13.37 4.83 3.17
N ARG A 116 -14.27 4.75 2.19
CA ARG A 116 -15.65 4.35 2.46
C ARG A 116 -15.72 2.82 2.45
N PRO A 117 -16.40 2.18 3.41
CA PRO A 117 -16.68 0.75 3.31
C PRO A 117 -17.41 0.48 1.98
N VAL A 118 -16.95 -0.52 1.24
CA VAL A 118 -17.71 -1.06 0.12
C VAL A 118 -18.95 -1.71 0.72
N PRO A 119 -20.17 -1.31 0.34
CA PRO A 119 -21.36 -2.00 0.83
C PRO A 119 -21.28 -3.47 0.39
N ALA A 120 -21.58 -4.39 1.31
CA ALA A 120 -21.73 -5.80 0.98
C ALA A 120 -22.88 -5.94 -0.05
N PRO A 121 -22.77 -6.89 -1.00
CA PRO A 121 -23.84 -7.17 -1.95
C PRO A 121 -25.13 -7.61 -1.28
#